data_AF-A0A957R365-F1
#
_entry.id   AF-A0A957R365-F1
#
_cell.length_a   1.000
_cell.length_b   1.000
_cell.length_c   1.000
_cell.angle_alpha   90.00
_cell.angle_beta   90.00
_cell.angle_gamma   90.00
#
_symmetry.space_group_name_H-M   'P 1'
#
loop_
_entity.id
_entity.type
_entity.pdbx_description
1 polymer ?
#
loop_
_entity_poly.entity_id
_entity_poly.type
_entity_poly.pdbx_seq_one_letter_code
_entity_poly.pdbx_strand_id
1 'polypeptide(L)'
;MRFLRPLLIPFLAAGLLLWLVVDGVSMTPTAASGRTEPAAVVWEQLEAQETVRVIVGLALPTFQPEGNQPNRQAVAQQRAAIAAAQEALVDSLASYQAEVYATYRTIPYLALEIDRAGLEALANDGRVTYISDDKSFYPTLSSSTAVIGAAEAWAKGYEGDGQTVVVIDSGIDATHPFFEGRVVDEACFSNPFANPDYTTTTLCP
;
A
#
# COMPACT_ATOMS: atom_id res chain seq x y z
N MET A 1 37.65 50.47 -70.79
CA MET A 1 37.77 49.25 -71.61
C MET A 1 36.41 48.55 -71.63
N ARG A 2 36.01 48.07 -72.81
CA ARG A 2 34.70 47.49 -73.18
C ARG A 2 34.39 46.16 -72.46
N PHE A 3 33.20 45.62 -72.80
CA PHE A 3 32.65 44.26 -72.64
C PHE A 3 31.58 44.15 -71.54
N LEU A 4 30.37 43.60 -71.71
CA LEU A 4 29.54 43.15 -72.84
C LEU A 4 28.16 42.76 -72.20
N ARG A 5 27.00 42.97 -72.85
CA ARG A 5 25.70 42.30 -72.49
C ARG A 5 25.63 40.92 -73.19
N PRO A 6 24.99 39.85 -72.66
CA PRO A 6 23.57 39.49 -72.96
C PRO A 6 22.84 38.66 -71.83
N LEU A 7 21.50 38.67 -71.63
CA LEU A 7 20.31 38.01 -72.26
C LEU A 7 19.93 36.59 -71.70
N LEU A 8 18.60 36.35 -71.52
CA LEU A 8 17.81 35.07 -71.40
C LEU A 8 17.60 34.52 -69.96
N ILE A 9 16.48 33.91 -69.49
CA ILE A 9 15.12 33.50 -69.94
C ILE A 9 14.30 33.12 -68.66
N PRO A 10 12.94 33.08 -68.66
CA PRO A 10 12.07 32.98 -67.48
C PRO A 10 11.67 31.54 -67.08
N PHE A 11 11.17 31.34 -65.85
CA PHE A 11 10.36 30.15 -65.51
C PHE A 11 9.24 30.47 -64.49
N LEU A 12 8.01 30.18 -64.92
CA LEU A 12 6.78 30.05 -64.12
C LEU A 12 6.83 28.76 -63.28
N ALA A 13 6.35 28.81 -62.03
CA ALA A 13 5.70 27.66 -61.40
C ALA A 13 4.75 28.13 -60.29
N ALA A 14 3.46 27.84 -60.48
CA ALA A 14 2.39 28.03 -59.52
C ALA A 14 2.42 26.91 -58.45
N GLY A 15 2.23 27.27 -57.18
CA GLY A 15 2.05 26.32 -56.07
C GLY A 15 0.74 26.60 -55.34
N LEU A 16 -0.23 25.69 -55.51
CA LEU A 16 -1.51 25.67 -54.80
C LEU A 16 -1.30 24.91 -53.47
N LEU A 17 -1.39 25.59 -52.32
CA LEU A 17 -1.29 24.99 -50.98
C LEU A 17 -2.68 24.64 -50.47
N LEU A 18 -2.96 23.33 -50.39
CA LEU A 18 -4.17 22.75 -49.79
C LEU A 18 -3.95 22.60 -48.27
N TRP A 19 -4.68 23.35 -47.46
CA TRP A 19 -4.67 23.21 -46.00
C TRP A 19 -5.63 22.09 -45.57
N LEU A 20 -5.08 21.02 -45.00
CA LEU A 20 -5.82 20.01 -44.25
C LEU A 20 -6.13 20.57 -42.86
N VAL A 21 -7.41 20.80 -42.57
CA VAL A 21 -7.89 21.08 -41.20
C VAL A 21 -8.00 19.73 -40.49
N VAL A 22 -7.15 19.52 -39.49
CA VAL A 22 -7.27 18.39 -38.56
C VAL A 22 -8.16 18.88 -37.42
N ASP A 23 -9.38 18.35 -37.34
CA ASP A 23 -10.27 18.62 -36.21
C ASP A 23 -9.64 18.05 -34.93
N GLY A 24 -9.18 18.96 -34.07
CA GLY A 24 -8.62 18.64 -32.77
C GLY A 24 -9.71 18.12 -31.85
N VAL A 25 -9.67 16.82 -31.54
CA VAL A 25 -10.41 16.27 -30.40
C VAL A 25 -9.89 16.96 -29.14
N SER A 26 -10.66 17.91 -28.62
CA SER A 26 -10.39 18.54 -27.33
C SER A 26 -10.69 17.53 -26.23
N MET A 27 -9.65 16.79 -25.80
CA MET A 27 -9.68 16.09 -24.53
C MET A 27 -9.66 17.14 -23.43
N THR A 28 -10.84 17.47 -22.89
CA THR A 28 -10.90 18.22 -21.64
C THR A 28 -10.28 17.32 -20.55
N PRO A 29 -9.29 17.81 -19.79
CA PRO A 29 -8.80 17.06 -18.65
C PRO A 29 -9.94 17.02 -17.63
N THR A 30 -10.52 15.83 -17.44
CA THR A 30 -11.36 15.56 -16.27
C THR A 30 -10.52 15.88 -15.05
N ALA A 31 -10.95 16.88 -14.26
CA ALA A 31 -10.31 17.19 -13.00
C ALA A 31 -10.19 15.88 -12.20
N ALA A 32 -8.97 15.55 -11.77
CA ALA A 32 -8.77 14.45 -10.84
C ALA A 32 -9.65 14.76 -9.62
N SER A 33 -10.75 14.02 -9.50
CA SER A 33 -11.63 14.09 -8.34
C SER A 33 -10.73 13.89 -7.12
N GLY A 34 -10.90 14.66 -6.06
CA GLY A 34 -10.21 14.46 -4.77
C GLY A 34 -10.62 13.14 -4.07
N ARG A 35 -10.97 12.14 -4.86
CA ARG A 35 -11.42 10.81 -4.53
C ARG A 35 -10.21 9.88 -4.48
N THR A 36 -10.13 9.09 -3.44
CA THR A 36 -9.13 8.03 -3.31
C THR A 36 -9.67 6.79 -4.01
N GLU A 37 -9.11 6.46 -5.17
CA GLU A 37 -9.55 5.30 -5.96
C GLU A 37 -8.97 4.00 -5.40
N PRO A 38 -9.81 3.04 -4.95
CA PRO A 38 -9.36 1.69 -4.61
C PRO A 38 -8.82 0.96 -5.84
N ALA A 39 -7.94 -0.03 -5.62
CA ALA A 39 -7.50 -0.92 -6.69
C ALA A 39 -8.70 -1.67 -7.32
N ALA A 40 -8.65 -1.91 -8.63
CA ALA A 40 -9.75 -2.57 -9.38
C ALA A 40 -10.18 -3.91 -8.76
N VAL A 41 -9.22 -4.68 -8.23
CA VAL A 41 -9.47 -5.97 -7.55
C VAL A 41 -10.43 -5.86 -6.36
N VAL A 42 -10.43 -4.72 -5.65
CA VAL A 42 -11.33 -4.50 -4.51
C VAL A 42 -12.79 -4.45 -4.98
N TRP A 43 -13.03 -3.80 -6.12
CA TRP A 43 -14.37 -3.71 -6.71
C TRP A 43 -14.83 -5.04 -7.31
N GLU A 44 -13.92 -5.80 -7.91
CA GLU A 44 -14.17 -7.15 -8.44
C GLU A 44 -14.57 -8.14 -7.34
N GLN A 45 -13.90 -8.10 -6.18
CA GLN A 45 -14.26 -8.94 -5.03
C GLN A 45 -15.70 -8.68 -4.53
N LEU A 46 -16.14 -7.42 -4.56
CA LEU A 46 -17.53 -7.03 -4.26
C LEU A 46 -18.56 -7.41 -5.33
N GLU A 47 -18.16 -7.98 -6.47
CA GLU A 47 -19.09 -8.61 -7.41
C GLU A 47 -19.37 -10.07 -7.01
N ALA A 48 -18.41 -10.71 -6.34
CA ALA A 48 -18.51 -12.10 -5.88
C ALA A 48 -19.00 -12.24 -4.43
N GLN A 49 -18.88 -11.17 -3.62
CA GLN A 49 -19.23 -11.15 -2.19
C GLN A 49 -19.98 -9.87 -1.82
N GLU A 50 -20.67 -9.89 -0.67
CA GLU A 50 -21.41 -8.72 -0.15
C GLU A 50 -20.47 -7.65 0.43
N THR A 51 -19.32 -8.07 0.95
CA THR A 51 -18.32 -7.26 1.64
C THR A 51 -16.92 -7.57 1.14
N VAL A 52 -15.97 -6.67 1.40
CA VAL A 52 -14.55 -6.83 1.06
C VAL A 52 -13.67 -6.32 2.19
N ARG A 53 -12.54 -7.00 2.44
CA ARG A 53 -11.52 -6.52 3.38
C ARG A 53 -10.58 -5.53 2.70
N VAL A 54 -10.42 -4.37 3.33
CA VAL A 54 -9.55 -3.30 2.86
C VAL A 54 -8.67 -2.76 3.97
N ILE A 55 -7.50 -2.27 3.59
CA ILE A 55 -6.63 -1.44 4.43
C ILE A 55 -6.79 0.00 3.97
N VAL A 56 -7.11 0.88 4.92
CA VAL A 56 -7.37 2.30 4.69
C VAL A 56 -6.30 3.14 5.36
N GLY A 57 -5.72 4.09 4.63
CA GLY A 57 -4.80 5.10 5.13
C GLY A 57 -5.48 6.47 5.25
N LEU A 58 -5.14 7.20 6.31
CA LEU A 58 -5.73 8.50 6.64
C LEU A 58 -4.76 9.65 6.40
N ALA A 59 -5.32 10.80 6.02
CA ALA A 59 -4.63 12.06 5.93
C ALA A 59 -4.24 12.54 7.34
N LEU A 60 -2.95 12.51 7.65
CA LEU A 60 -2.40 13.10 8.85
C LEU A 60 -1.17 13.94 8.48
N PRO A 61 -1.33 15.24 8.13
CA PRO A 61 -0.26 16.05 7.54
C PRO A 61 1.02 16.17 8.37
N THR A 62 0.91 16.00 9.68
CA THR A 62 2.05 16.08 10.62
C THR A 62 2.65 14.72 10.96
N PHE A 63 2.19 13.64 10.31
CA PHE A 63 2.68 12.30 10.58
C PHE A 63 4.14 12.14 10.16
N GLN A 64 4.91 11.48 11.02
CA GLN A 64 6.24 10.97 10.70
C GLN A 64 6.53 9.68 11.48
N PRO A 65 7.44 8.81 10.99
CA PRO A 65 7.87 7.64 11.74
C PRO A 65 8.30 8.02 13.15
N GLU A 66 7.92 7.22 14.16
CA GLU A 66 8.14 7.58 15.56
C GLU A 66 9.61 7.77 15.93
N GLY A 67 10.53 7.10 15.22
CA GLY A 67 11.97 7.30 15.37
C GLY A 67 12.46 8.72 14.99
N ASN A 68 11.66 9.46 14.21
CA ASN A 68 11.94 10.84 13.82
C ASN A 68 11.27 11.86 14.73
N GLN A 69 10.51 11.43 15.74
CA GLN A 69 9.83 12.33 16.67
C GLN A 69 10.85 12.97 17.64
N PRO A 70 10.69 14.27 17.96
CA PRO A 70 11.69 14.99 18.75
C PRO A 70 11.74 14.56 20.21
N ASN A 71 10.64 14.02 20.75
CA ASN A 71 10.54 13.57 22.13
C ASN A 71 9.30 12.68 22.35
N ARG A 72 9.22 12.08 23.55
CA ARG A 72 8.12 11.18 23.97
C ARG A 72 6.75 11.86 24.00
N GLN A 73 6.69 13.16 24.29
CA GLN A 73 5.43 13.92 24.28
C GLN A 73 4.89 14.05 22.85
N ALA A 74 5.75 14.34 21.87
CA ALA A 74 5.38 14.39 20.46
C ALA A 74 4.89 13.02 19.95
N VAL A 75 5.53 11.92 20.37
CA VAL A 75 5.03 10.55 20.09
C VAL A 75 3.63 10.35 20.67
N ALA A 76 3.39 10.74 21.92
CA ALA A 76 2.07 10.60 22.55
C ALA A 76 1.00 11.44 21.85
N GLN A 77 1.33 12.66 21.43
CA GLN A 77 0.45 13.54 20.67
C GLN A 77 0.12 12.97 19.29
N GLN A 78 1.12 12.44 18.57
CA GLN A 78 0.88 11.78 17.28
C GLN A 78 -0.05 10.58 17.44
N ARG A 79 0.19 9.70 18.42
CA ARG A 79 -0.67 8.53 18.68
C ARG A 79 -2.11 8.94 19.02
N ALA A 80 -2.29 10.01 19.79
CA ALA A 80 -3.61 10.55 20.08
C ALA A 80 -4.30 11.11 18.82
N ALA A 81 -3.57 11.80 17.95
CA ALA A 81 -4.09 12.30 16.68
C ALA A 81 -4.47 11.17 15.72
N ILE A 82 -3.66 10.10 15.66
CA ILE A 82 -3.98 8.87 14.90
C ILE A 82 -5.27 8.25 15.41
N ALA A 83 -5.39 8.03 16.72
CA ALA A 83 -6.57 7.44 17.33
C ALA A 83 -7.84 8.27 17.07
N ALA A 84 -7.78 9.59 17.23
CA ALA A 84 -8.90 10.48 16.96
C ALA A 84 -9.31 10.48 15.47
N ALA A 85 -8.34 10.41 14.56
CA ALA A 85 -8.62 10.33 13.11
C ALA A 85 -9.28 8.99 12.74
N GLN A 86 -8.81 7.89 13.33
CA GLN A 86 -9.42 6.56 13.15
C GLN A 86 -10.85 6.56 13.69
N GLU A 87 -11.07 6.97 14.94
CA GLU A 87 -12.39 7.04 15.58
C GLU A 87 -13.38 7.86 14.74
N ALA A 88 -12.97 9.05 14.29
CA ALA A 88 -13.83 9.89 13.46
C ALA A 88 -14.20 9.24 12.11
N LEU A 89 -13.31 8.43 11.52
CA LEU A 89 -13.65 7.67 10.32
C LEU A 89 -14.63 6.55 10.66
N VAL A 90 -14.36 5.77 11.71
CA VAL A 90 -15.24 4.67 12.15
C VAL A 90 -16.65 5.18 12.42
N ASP A 91 -16.80 6.30 13.12
CA ASP A 91 -18.10 6.92 13.40
C ASP A 91 -18.87 7.28 12.12
N SER A 92 -18.17 7.76 11.09
CA SER A 92 -18.80 8.09 9.80
C SER A 92 -19.25 6.86 9.01
N LEU A 93 -18.76 5.67 9.38
CA LEU A 93 -19.12 4.42 8.72
C LEU A 93 -20.31 3.71 9.40
N ALA A 94 -20.84 4.24 10.51
CA ALA A 94 -21.86 3.57 11.31
C ALA A 94 -23.18 3.26 10.59
N SER A 95 -23.46 3.91 9.45
CA SER A 95 -24.64 3.64 8.62
C SER A 95 -24.45 2.55 7.57
N TYR A 96 -23.23 2.02 7.41
CA TYR A 96 -22.90 1.00 6.42
C TYR A 96 -22.63 -0.34 7.11
N GLN A 97 -22.62 -1.42 6.33
CA GLN A 97 -22.09 -2.69 6.81
C GLN A 97 -20.56 -2.60 6.80
N ALA A 98 -19.99 -2.12 7.90
CA ALA A 98 -18.57 -1.96 8.10
C ALA A 98 -18.14 -2.56 9.45
N GLU A 99 -17.15 -3.44 9.43
CA GLU A 99 -16.54 -4.04 10.62
C GLU A 99 -15.05 -3.75 10.66
N VAL A 100 -14.62 -2.96 11.64
CA VAL A 100 -13.20 -2.66 11.85
C VAL A 100 -12.58 -3.75 12.72
N TYR A 101 -11.68 -4.53 12.15
CA TYR A 101 -10.98 -5.61 12.87
C TYR A 101 -9.56 -5.22 13.28
N ALA A 102 -8.99 -4.12 12.76
CA ALA A 102 -7.72 -3.60 13.24
C ALA A 102 -7.59 -2.08 13.15
N THR A 103 -7.07 -1.48 14.21
CA THR A 103 -6.59 -0.09 14.23
C THR A 103 -5.11 -0.08 14.60
N TYR A 104 -4.29 0.61 13.82
CA TYR A 104 -2.86 0.67 14.10
C TYR A 104 -2.52 1.89 14.96
N ARG A 105 -1.79 1.66 16.04
CA ARG A 105 -1.48 2.70 17.04
C ARG A 105 -0.47 3.73 16.56
N THR A 106 0.51 3.30 15.75
CA THR A 106 1.70 4.08 15.43
C THR A 106 1.72 4.61 14.00
N ILE A 107 0.77 4.18 13.16
CA ILE A 107 0.59 4.61 11.78
C ILE A 107 -0.89 4.95 11.54
N PRO A 108 -1.22 5.95 10.69
CA PRO A 108 -2.59 6.42 10.47
C PRO A 108 -3.36 5.50 9.52
N TYR A 109 -3.45 4.21 9.87
CA TYR A 109 -4.10 3.18 9.07
C TYR A 109 -5.11 2.41 9.93
N LEU A 110 -6.12 1.85 9.30
CA LEU A 110 -7.05 0.90 9.88
C LEU A 110 -7.41 -0.15 8.84
N ALA A 111 -7.84 -1.31 9.30
CA ALA A 111 -8.24 -2.42 8.45
C ALA A 111 -9.65 -2.85 8.82
N LEU A 112 -10.49 -2.97 7.80
CA LEU A 112 -11.92 -3.20 7.97
C LEU A 112 -12.48 -4.05 6.84
N GLU A 113 -13.58 -4.72 7.12
CA GLU A 113 -14.46 -5.32 6.14
C GLU A 113 -15.61 -4.35 5.87
N ILE A 114 -15.96 -4.13 4.61
CA ILE A 114 -16.96 -3.12 4.24
C ILE A 114 -17.78 -3.53 3.01
N ASP A 115 -19.05 -3.15 2.99
CA ASP A 115 -19.92 -3.28 1.83
C ASP A 115 -19.57 -2.28 0.71
N ARG A 116 -20.23 -2.45 -0.44
CA ARG A 116 -20.05 -1.57 -1.61
C ARG A 116 -20.36 -0.10 -1.31
N ALA A 117 -21.45 0.18 -0.59
CA ALA A 117 -21.90 1.54 -0.31
C ALA A 117 -20.91 2.28 0.60
N GLY A 118 -20.38 1.58 1.60
CA GLY A 118 -19.36 2.08 2.50
C GLY A 118 -18.01 2.27 1.80
N LEU A 119 -17.62 1.37 0.88
CA LEU A 119 -16.41 1.56 0.09
C LEU A 119 -16.50 2.81 -0.82
N GLU A 120 -17.66 3.08 -1.41
CA GLU A 120 -17.91 4.32 -2.16
C GLU A 120 -17.83 5.54 -1.25
N ALA A 121 -18.36 5.46 -0.02
CA ALA A 121 -18.24 6.53 0.97
C ALA A 121 -16.78 6.79 1.36
N LEU A 122 -16.00 5.74 1.63
CA LEU A 122 -14.56 5.83 1.90
C LEU A 122 -13.79 6.50 0.77
N ALA A 123 -14.04 6.08 -0.48
CA ALA A 123 -13.37 6.66 -1.64
C ALA A 123 -13.61 8.16 -1.75
N ASN A 124 -14.82 8.63 -1.40
CA ASN A 124 -15.23 10.03 -1.46
C ASN A 124 -14.89 10.84 -0.18
N ASP A 125 -14.38 10.20 0.87
CA ASP A 125 -14.01 10.87 2.10
C ASP A 125 -12.65 11.56 1.97
N GLY A 126 -12.62 12.89 2.07
CA GLY A 126 -11.38 13.67 1.97
C GLY A 126 -10.35 13.40 3.08
N ARG A 127 -10.71 12.65 4.13
CA ARG A 127 -9.77 12.16 5.16
C ARG A 127 -9.02 10.91 4.72
N VAL A 128 -9.51 10.19 3.72
CA VAL A 128 -8.90 8.94 3.24
C VAL A 128 -7.91 9.25 2.13
N THR A 129 -6.68 8.74 2.25
CA THR A 129 -5.59 8.95 1.28
C THR A 129 -5.17 7.67 0.56
N TYR A 130 -5.57 6.52 1.09
CA TYR A 130 -5.17 5.23 0.56
C TYR A 130 -6.24 4.18 0.86
N ILE A 131 -6.56 3.34 -0.13
CA ILE A 131 -7.42 2.17 0.01
C ILE A 131 -6.78 1.02 -0.77
N SER A 132 -6.51 -0.11 -0.10
CA SER A 132 -5.89 -1.31 -0.70
C SER A 132 -6.67 -2.57 -0.37
N ASP A 133 -6.55 -3.58 -1.23
CA ASP A 133 -6.92 -4.95 -0.90
C ASP A 133 -6.16 -5.42 0.33
N ASP A 134 -6.87 -6.02 1.29
CA ASP A 134 -6.25 -6.83 2.33
C ASP A 134 -6.13 -8.28 1.82
N LYS A 135 -4.92 -8.71 1.52
CA LYS A 135 -4.68 -10.04 0.94
C LYS A 135 -3.66 -10.85 1.70
N SER A 136 -3.84 -12.17 1.62
CA SER A 136 -2.88 -13.14 2.12
C SER A 136 -1.68 -13.28 1.17
N PHE A 137 -0.49 -13.46 1.75
CA PHE A 137 0.73 -13.84 1.04
C PHE A 137 1.14 -15.25 1.46
N TYR A 138 1.69 -16.02 0.53
CA TYR A 138 2.13 -17.39 0.78
C TYR A 138 3.64 -17.46 0.99
N PRO A 139 4.14 -18.32 1.89
CA PRO A 139 5.57 -18.61 2.00
C PRO A 139 6.13 -19.11 0.66
N THR A 140 7.20 -18.48 0.17
CA THR A 140 7.77 -18.78 -1.16
C THR A 140 9.09 -19.57 -1.10
N LEU A 141 9.63 -19.81 0.10
CA LEU A 141 10.89 -20.52 0.33
C LEU A 141 10.64 -21.80 1.14
N SER A 142 10.88 -22.96 0.55
CA SER A 142 10.76 -24.27 1.21
C SER A 142 12.08 -24.80 1.77
N SER A 143 13.22 -24.21 1.39
CA SER A 143 14.55 -24.59 1.86
C SER A 143 15.48 -23.39 1.87
N SER A 144 16.30 -23.29 2.91
CA SER A 144 17.34 -22.26 3.03
C SER A 144 18.50 -22.54 2.07
N THR A 145 19.09 -21.50 1.50
CA THR A 145 20.39 -21.61 0.85
C THR A 145 21.48 -21.71 1.92
N ALA A 146 22.27 -22.78 1.89
CA ALA A 146 23.26 -23.04 2.92
C ALA A 146 24.49 -22.10 2.83
N VAL A 147 24.96 -21.73 4.03
CA VAL A 147 26.30 -21.29 4.45
C VAL A 147 26.64 -19.79 4.38
N ILE A 148 26.31 -19.07 5.46
CA ILE A 148 26.88 -17.76 5.81
C ILE A 148 27.86 -17.88 7.00
N GLY A 149 29.01 -18.55 6.85
CA GLY A 149 30.15 -18.51 7.80
C GLY A 149 29.83 -18.63 9.31
N ALA A 150 28.72 -19.27 9.67
CA ALA A 150 28.17 -19.19 11.02
C ALA A 150 29.05 -19.95 12.02
N ALA A 151 29.60 -21.10 11.60
CA ALA A 151 30.54 -21.86 12.40
C ALA A 151 31.80 -21.06 12.73
N GLU A 152 32.34 -20.31 11.77
CA GLU A 152 33.50 -19.44 11.96
C GLU A 152 33.18 -18.23 12.86
N ALA A 153 31.96 -17.70 12.81
CA ALA A 153 31.51 -16.63 13.69
C ALA A 153 31.36 -17.11 15.14
N TRP A 154 30.70 -18.26 15.35
CA TRP A 154 30.56 -18.89 16.66
C TRP A 154 31.90 -19.30 17.25
N ALA A 155 32.82 -19.86 16.45
CA ALA A 155 34.18 -20.18 16.89
C ALA A 155 34.99 -18.95 17.35
N LYS A 156 34.57 -17.74 16.95
CA LYS A 156 35.13 -16.45 17.41
C LYS A 156 34.35 -15.83 18.57
N GLY A 157 33.33 -16.52 19.12
CA GLY A 157 32.49 -16.08 20.23
C GLY A 157 31.35 -15.14 19.84
N TYR A 158 31.03 -15.01 18.54
CA TYR A 158 29.91 -14.19 18.08
C TYR A 158 28.61 -15.02 18.03
N GLU A 159 28.02 -15.28 19.18
CA GLU A 159 26.86 -16.19 19.31
C GLU A 159 25.51 -15.46 19.38
N GLY A 160 25.52 -14.13 19.52
CA GLY A 160 24.31 -13.31 19.63
C GLY A 160 23.83 -13.08 21.07
N ASP A 161 24.69 -13.31 22.06
CA ASP A 161 24.37 -13.12 23.49
C ASP A 161 23.77 -11.74 23.77
N GLY A 162 22.67 -11.74 24.53
CA GLY A 162 21.93 -10.53 24.90
C GLY A 162 21.15 -9.88 23.76
N GLN A 163 21.10 -10.48 22.57
CA GLN A 163 20.27 -10.01 21.46
C GLN A 163 18.95 -10.78 21.39
N THR A 164 17.92 -10.12 20.89
CA THR A 164 16.62 -10.73 20.57
C THR A 164 16.34 -10.53 19.09
N VAL A 165 15.94 -11.60 18.41
CA VAL A 165 15.52 -11.56 17.01
C VAL A 165 14.01 -11.74 16.97
N VAL A 166 13.30 -10.83 16.30
CA VAL A 166 11.87 -10.93 16.05
C VAL A 166 11.64 -11.59 14.70
N VAL A 167 10.91 -12.70 14.70
CA VAL A 167 10.51 -13.43 13.49
C VAL A 167 9.00 -13.29 13.33
N ILE A 168 8.56 -12.71 12.21
CA ILE A 168 7.14 -12.56 11.85
C ILE A 168 6.83 -13.61 10.79
N ASP A 169 6.26 -14.72 11.20
CA ASP A 169 6.01 -15.88 10.34
C ASP A 169 4.71 -16.59 10.77
N SER A 170 4.48 -17.79 10.24
CA SER A 170 3.41 -18.73 10.55
C SER A 170 3.39 -19.24 11.99
N GLY A 171 4.45 -19.02 12.76
CA GLY A 171 4.60 -19.46 14.15
C GLY A 171 5.91 -20.23 14.38
N ILE A 172 6.00 -20.89 15.52
CA ILE A 172 7.15 -21.71 15.91
C ILE A 172 6.68 -22.94 16.68
N ASP A 173 7.33 -24.08 16.47
CA ASP A 173 7.23 -25.21 17.41
C ASP A 173 8.16 -24.94 18.59
N ALA A 174 7.65 -24.23 19.59
CA ALA A 174 8.39 -23.88 20.79
C ALA A 174 8.78 -25.11 21.64
N THR A 175 8.14 -26.26 21.43
CA THR A 175 8.45 -27.51 22.14
C THR A 175 9.60 -28.29 21.53
N HIS A 176 10.07 -27.89 20.35
CA HIS A 176 11.22 -28.51 19.71
C HIS A 176 12.50 -28.30 20.55
N PRO A 177 13.29 -29.35 20.86
CA PRO A 177 14.45 -29.25 21.77
C PRO A 177 15.49 -28.18 21.39
N PHE A 178 15.57 -27.81 20.11
CA PHE A 178 16.49 -26.77 19.63
C PHE A 178 16.15 -25.36 20.13
N PHE A 179 14.89 -25.12 20.53
CA PHE A 179 14.41 -23.84 21.02
C PHE A 179 14.24 -23.79 22.54
N GLU A 180 14.64 -24.85 23.26
CA GLU A 180 14.57 -24.90 24.72
C GLU A 180 15.31 -23.71 25.35
N GLY A 181 14.59 -22.89 26.12
CA GLY A 181 15.11 -21.69 26.75
C GLY A 181 15.46 -20.53 25.81
N ARG A 182 15.09 -20.60 24.52
CA ARG A 182 15.41 -19.56 23.50
C ARG A 182 14.21 -18.71 23.09
N VAL A 183 12.99 -19.23 23.22
CA VAL A 183 11.77 -18.45 22.97
C VAL A 183 11.45 -17.63 24.22
N VAL A 184 11.55 -16.31 24.10
CA VAL A 184 11.36 -15.39 25.23
C VAL A 184 9.99 -14.72 25.24
N ASP A 185 9.32 -14.65 24.09
CA ASP A 185 7.98 -14.11 23.93
C ASP A 185 7.34 -14.63 22.62
N GLU A 186 6.02 -14.72 22.60
CA GLU A 186 5.23 -15.14 21.44
C GLU A 186 3.95 -14.31 21.34
N ALA A 187 3.55 -13.99 20.11
CA ALA A 187 2.29 -13.32 19.86
C ALA A 187 1.65 -13.84 18.57
N CYS A 188 0.34 -14.04 18.60
CA CYS A 188 -0.46 -14.36 17.44
C CYS A 188 -1.14 -13.10 16.90
N PHE A 189 -1.01 -12.87 15.59
CA PHE A 189 -1.74 -11.82 14.87
C PHE A 189 -2.52 -12.36 13.66
N SER A 190 -2.70 -13.69 13.57
CA SER A 190 -3.46 -14.29 12.48
C SER A 190 -4.94 -13.96 12.60
N ASN A 191 -5.53 -13.45 11.51
CA ASN A 191 -6.94 -13.08 11.44
C ASN A 191 -7.55 -13.66 10.15
N PRO A 192 -7.95 -14.94 10.16
CA PRO A 192 -8.43 -15.62 8.96
C PRO A 192 -9.75 -15.00 8.48
N PHE A 193 -9.92 -14.96 7.16
CA PHE A 193 -11.14 -14.53 6.50
C PHE A 193 -11.41 -15.35 5.24
N ALA A 194 -12.67 -15.30 4.78
CA ALA A 194 -13.08 -15.90 3.53
C ALA A 194 -12.80 -14.94 2.38
N ASN A 195 -12.03 -15.39 1.37
CA ASN A 195 -11.80 -14.67 0.13
C ASN A 195 -12.25 -15.57 -1.05
N PRO A 196 -12.79 -15.04 -2.16
CA PRO A 196 -13.19 -15.87 -3.30
C PRO A 196 -12.02 -16.67 -3.88
N ASP A 197 -10.81 -16.12 -3.80
CA ASP A 197 -9.63 -16.66 -4.46
C ASP A 197 -8.88 -17.68 -3.59
N TYR A 198 -9.06 -17.64 -2.27
CA TYR A 198 -8.35 -18.51 -1.34
C TYR A 198 -9.00 -18.62 0.03
N THR A 199 -8.65 -19.70 0.73
CA THR A 199 -9.02 -19.92 2.13
C THR A 199 -7.82 -19.64 3.02
N THR A 200 -8.07 -18.96 4.15
CA THR A 200 -7.05 -18.74 5.18
C THR A 200 -7.44 -19.50 6.43
N THR A 201 -6.45 -20.06 7.12
CA THR A 201 -6.63 -20.73 8.42
C THR A 201 -5.60 -20.17 9.39
N THR A 202 -5.99 -20.01 10.65
CA THR A 202 -5.07 -19.59 11.70
C THR A 202 -4.26 -20.77 12.20
N LEU A 203 -2.97 -20.55 12.44
CA LEU A 203 -2.07 -21.49 13.13
C LEU A 203 -1.81 -21.05 14.58
N CYS A 204 -2.56 -20.05 15.05
CA CYS A 204 -2.44 -19.62 16.43
C CYS A 204 -2.97 -20.67 17.41
N PRO A 205 -2.39 -20.75 18.63
CA PRO A 205 -2.89 -21.62 19.70
C PRO A 205 -4.33 -21.33 20.13
#